data_AF-A0AAU9BK84-F1
#
_entry.id   AF-A0AAU9BK84-F1
#
_cell.length_a   1.000
_cell.length_b   1.000
_cell.length_c   1.000
_cell.angle_alpha   90.00
_cell.angle_beta   90.00
_cell.angle_gamma   90.00
#
_symmetry.space_group_name_H-M   'P 1'
#
loop_
_entity.id
_entity.type
_entity.pdbx_description
1 polymer ?
#
loop_
_entity_poly.entity_id
_entity_poly.type
_entity_poly.pdbx_seq_one_letter_code
_entity_poly.pdbx_strand_id
1 'polypeptide(L)'
;MTKYKFEDVDTRSSPNAEDIAYALMAAFGALASTVVGEDKEKQAELFRKFDQALTHNEGASSYIELARIAQATKFSLTGPQ
;
A
#
# COMPACT_ATOMS: atom_id res chain seq x y z
N MET A 1 -26.85 -0.32 -20.08
CA MET A 1 -25.44 -0.32 -19.61
C MET A 1 -25.35 -1.24 -18.41
N THR A 2 -24.31 -2.05 -18.33
CA THR A 2 -24.06 -2.91 -17.16
C THR A 2 -23.66 -2.01 -15.98
N LYS A 3 -24.43 -2.05 -14.90
CA LYS A 3 -24.11 -1.33 -13.66
C LYS A 3 -22.98 -2.07 -12.93
N TYR A 4 -21.92 -1.37 -12.56
CA TYR A 4 -20.78 -1.96 -11.85
C TYR A 4 -21.03 -1.94 -10.35
N LYS A 5 -20.53 -2.96 -9.63
CA LYS A 5 -20.75 -3.09 -8.16
C LYS A 5 -20.31 -1.88 -7.34
N PHE A 6 -19.29 -1.15 -7.79
CA PHE A 6 -18.83 0.06 -7.08
C PHE A 6 -19.85 1.21 -7.16
N GLU A 7 -20.75 1.20 -8.16
CA GLU A 7 -21.80 2.21 -8.35
C GLU A 7 -22.99 2.01 -7.40
N ASP A 8 -23.00 0.90 -6.64
CA ASP A 8 -23.97 0.64 -5.57
C ASP A 8 -23.48 1.14 -4.20
N VAL A 9 -22.22 1.59 -4.10
CA VAL A 9 -21.65 2.12 -2.85
C VAL A 9 -22.09 3.56 -2.64
N ASP A 10 -22.68 3.88 -1.48
CA ASP A 10 -23.02 5.25 -1.13
C ASP A 10 -21.77 6.07 -0.84
N THR A 11 -21.43 6.99 -1.75
CA THR A 11 -20.28 7.89 -1.65
C THR A 11 -20.65 9.27 -1.11
N ARG A 12 -21.90 9.49 -0.69
CA ARG A 12 -22.38 10.79 -0.18
C ARG A 12 -22.06 11.01 1.29
N SER A 13 -21.77 9.95 2.03
CA SER A 13 -21.25 10.03 3.39
C SER A 13 -19.84 10.64 3.35
N SER A 14 -19.57 11.60 4.24
CA SER A 14 -18.22 12.16 4.37
C SER A 14 -17.28 11.01 4.72
N PRO A 15 -16.21 10.77 3.93
CA PRO A 15 -15.34 9.66 4.21
C PRO A 15 -14.62 9.89 5.55
N ASN A 16 -14.56 8.84 6.35
CA ASN A 16 -13.68 8.81 7.50
C ASN A 16 -12.22 8.76 7.00
N ALA A 17 -11.39 9.71 7.45
CA ALA A 17 -10.01 9.82 7.01
C ALA A 17 -9.19 8.56 7.33
N GLU A 18 -9.52 7.87 8.44
CA GLU A 18 -8.88 6.61 8.81
C GLU A 18 -9.20 5.51 7.80
N ASP A 19 -10.45 5.38 7.37
CA ASP A 19 -10.88 4.36 6.41
C ASP A 19 -10.23 4.60 5.03
N ILE A 20 -10.09 5.86 4.60
CA ILE A 20 -9.33 6.20 3.39
C ILE A 20 -7.86 5.80 3.54
N ALA A 21 -7.23 6.12 4.67
CA ALA A 21 -5.84 5.75 4.92
C ALA A 21 -5.67 4.23 4.86
N TYR A 22 -6.53 3.46 5.52
CA TYR A 22 -6.53 2.00 5.45
C TYR A 22 -6.72 1.48 4.02
N ALA A 23 -7.68 2.02 3.27
CA ALA A 23 -7.93 1.63 1.88
C ALA A 23 -6.71 1.91 0.98
N LEU A 24 -6.03 3.04 1.18
CA LEU A 24 -4.82 3.38 0.44
C LEU A 24 -3.69 2.38 0.72
N MET A 25 -3.47 2.02 1.98
CA MET A 25 -2.47 1.04 2.38
C MET A 25 -2.75 -0.33 1.76
N ALA A 26 -4.01 -0.76 1.78
CA ALA A 26 -4.45 -2.01 1.15
C ALA A 26 -4.27 -1.99 -0.38
N ALA A 27 -4.57 -0.87 -1.03
CA ALA A 27 -4.37 -0.70 -2.46
C ALA A 27 -2.88 -0.80 -2.85
N PHE A 28 -1.98 -0.22 -2.05
CA PHE A 28 -0.53 -0.37 -2.25
C PHE A 28 -0.06 -1.82 -2.10
N GLY A 29 -0.54 -2.52 -1.06
CA GLY A 29 -0.25 -3.95 -0.87
C GLY A 29 -0.72 -4.79 -2.07
N ALA A 30 -1.95 -4.56 -2.53
CA ALA A 30 -2.50 -5.24 -3.70
C ALA A 30 -1.69 -4.94 -4.97
N LEU A 31 -1.37 -3.66 -5.24
CA LEU A 31 -0.54 -3.28 -6.39
C LEU A 31 0.83 -3.96 -6.33
N ALA A 32 1.51 -3.92 -5.18
CA ALA A 32 2.80 -4.58 -5.01
C ALA A 32 2.70 -6.08 -5.34
N SER A 33 1.66 -6.75 -4.88
CA SER A 33 1.43 -8.18 -5.16
C SER A 33 1.31 -8.48 -6.65
N THR A 34 0.72 -7.58 -7.45
CA THR A 34 0.64 -7.76 -8.91
C THR A 34 1.99 -7.62 -9.63
N VAL A 35 2.94 -6.88 -9.02
CA VAL A 35 4.25 -6.61 -9.61
C VAL A 35 5.25 -7.70 -9.23
N VAL A 36 5.30 -8.08 -7.95
CA VAL A 36 6.32 -9.01 -7.44
C VAL A 36 5.77 -10.42 -7.19
N GLY A 37 4.46 -10.58 -6.97
CA GLY A 37 3.84 -11.88 -6.68
C GLY A 37 4.54 -12.59 -5.52
N GLU A 38 4.77 -13.89 -5.69
CA GLU A 38 5.50 -14.75 -4.73
C GLU A 38 7.02 -14.82 -4.99
N ASP A 39 7.52 -14.12 -6.01
CA ASP A 39 8.93 -14.11 -6.41
C ASP A 39 9.78 -13.43 -5.33
N LYS A 40 10.59 -14.25 -4.63
CA LYS A 40 11.38 -13.80 -3.47
C LYS A 40 12.49 -12.82 -3.83
N GLU A 41 13.06 -12.93 -5.03
CA GLU A 41 14.11 -12.00 -5.48
C GLU A 41 13.49 -10.62 -5.77
N LYS A 42 12.34 -10.59 -6.45
CA LYS A 42 11.60 -9.35 -6.70
C LYS A 42 11.07 -8.71 -5.42
N GLN A 43 10.56 -9.50 -4.48
CA GLN A 43 10.16 -9.01 -3.16
C GLN A 43 11.35 -8.38 -2.42
N ALA A 44 12.50 -9.04 -2.40
CA ALA A 44 13.71 -8.50 -1.78
C ALA A 44 14.20 -7.22 -2.46
N GLU A 45 14.16 -7.15 -3.80
CA GLU A 45 14.52 -5.93 -4.53
C GLU A 45 13.56 -4.78 -4.21
N LEU A 46 12.25 -5.04 -4.14
CA LEU A 46 11.26 -4.05 -3.74
C LEU A 46 11.54 -3.51 -2.33
N PHE A 47 11.84 -4.38 -1.36
CA PHE A 47 12.16 -3.95 0.00
C PHE A 47 13.41 -3.09 0.05
N ARG A 48 14.46 -3.44 -0.72
CA ARG A 48 15.65 -2.61 -0.85
C ARG A 48 15.32 -1.22 -1.44
N LYS A 49 14.40 -1.13 -2.39
CA LYS A 49 13.94 0.16 -2.94
C LYS A 49 13.17 0.98 -1.91
N PHE A 50 12.40 0.35 -1.02
CA PHE A 50 11.78 1.05 0.11
C PHE A 50 12.83 1.58 1.09
N ASP A 51 13.85 0.80 1.44
CA ASP A 51 14.94 1.28 2.29
C ASP A 51 15.65 2.48 1.65
N GLN A 52 15.93 2.42 0.34
CA GLN A 52 16.49 3.55 -0.39
C GLN A 52 15.58 4.77 -0.32
N ALA A 53 14.28 4.61 -0.56
CA ALA A 53 13.33 5.71 -0.48
C ALA A 53 13.30 6.33 0.92
N LEU A 54 13.38 5.52 1.99
CA LEU A 54 13.48 6.02 3.36
C LEU A 54 14.73 6.85 3.60
N THR A 55 15.90 6.34 3.23
CA THR A 55 17.17 7.08 3.37
C THR A 55 17.13 8.43 2.64
N HIS A 56 16.53 8.50 1.45
CA HIS A 56 16.40 9.75 0.70
C HIS A 56 15.43 10.76 1.35
N ASN A 57 14.54 10.29 2.22
CA ASN A 57 13.55 11.11 2.92
C ASN A 57 13.90 11.30 4.40
N GLU A 58 15.11 10.94 4.84
CA GLU A 58 15.55 11.22 6.20
C GLU A 58 15.45 12.72 6.51
N GLY A 59 14.77 13.06 7.61
CA GLY A 59 14.51 14.45 8.00
C GLY A 59 13.33 15.13 7.27
N ALA A 60 12.71 14.49 6.28
CA ALA A 60 11.47 14.96 5.68
C ALA A 60 10.26 14.64 6.57
N SER A 61 9.22 15.46 6.51
CA SER A 61 7.97 15.22 7.24
C SER A 61 7.27 13.92 6.81
N SER A 62 7.54 13.42 5.61
CA SER A 62 6.97 12.19 5.03
C SER A 62 7.68 10.90 5.44
N TYR A 63 8.81 10.98 6.15
CA TYR A 63 9.64 9.82 6.47
C TYR A 63 8.84 8.71 7.18
N ILE A 64 8.03 9.10 8.17
CA ILE A 64 7.25 8.16 8.99
C ILE A 64 6.13 7.52 8.18
N GLU A 65 5.45 8.29 7.33
CA GLU A 65 4.36 7.81 6.47
C GLU A 65 4.90 6.83 5.41
N LEU A 66 6.06 7.12 4.82
CA LEU A 66 6.74 6.21 3.90
C LEU A 66 7.14 4.91 4.61
N ALA A 67 7.61 4.98 5.85
CA ALA A 67 7.97 3.81 6.63
C ALA A 67 6.73 2.93 6.91
N ARG A 68 5.59 3.54 7.25
CA ARG A 68 4.32 2.83 7.45
C ARG A 68 3.87 2.12 6.18
N ILE A 69 3.91 2.80 5.03
CA ILE A 69 3.54 2.22 3.72
C ILE A 69 4.44 1.02 3.40
N ALA A 70 5.76 1.16 3.57
CA ALA A 70 6.70 0.08 3.33
C ALA A 70 6.44 -1.14 4.24
N GLN A 71 6.20 -0.90 5.54
CA GLN A 71 5.91 -1.96 6.51
C GLN A 71 4.61 -2.70 6.21
N ALA A 72 3.52 -1.98 5.91
CA ALA A 72 2.25 -2.63 5.57
C ALA A 72 2.32 -3.38 4.23
N THR A 73 3.05 -2.84 3.25
CA THR A 73 3.28 -3.52 1.97
C THR A 73 4.05 -4.82 2.19
N LYS A 74 5.11 -4.80 3.01
CA LYS A 74 5.85 -6.01 3.40
C LYS A 74 4.92 -7.02 4.08
N PHE A 75 4.13 -6.59 5.05
CA PHE A 75 3.16 -7.45 5.72
C PHE A 75 2.16 -8.06 4.72
N SER A 76 1.66 -7.29 3.76
CA SER A 76 0.74 -7.79 2.74
C SER A 76 1.36 -8.85 1.82
N LEU A 77 2.68 -8.79 1.59
CA LEU A 77 3.41 -9.72 0.72
C LEU A 77 3.95 -10.96 1.44
N THR A 78 4.18 -10.88 2.74
CA THR A 78 4.85 -11.95 3.51
C THR A 78 4.07 -12.43 4.73
N GLY A 79 2.97 -11.77 5.06
CA GLY A 79 2.10 -12.17 6.16
C GLY A 79 1.37 -13.49 5.86
N PRO A 80 0.87 -14.19 6.89
CA PRO A 80 -0.02 -15.31 6.69
C PRO A 80 -1.28 -14.83 5.96
N GLN A 81 -1.66 -15.55 4.89
CA GLN A 81 -2.95 -15.35 4.22
C GLN A 81 -4.09 -16.02 5.00
#